data_AF-W6UBL4-F1
#
_entry.id   AF-W6UBL4-F1
#
_cell.length_a   1.000
_cell.length_b   1.000
_cell.length_c   1.000
_cell.angle_alpha   90.00
_cell.angle_beta   90.00
_cell.angle_gamma   90.00
#
_symmetry.space_group_name_H-M   'P 1'
#
loop_
_entity.id
_entity.type
_entity.pdbx_description
1 polymer ?
#
loop_
_entity_poly.entity_id
_entity_poly.type
_entity_poly.pdbx_seq_one_letter_code
_entity_poly.pdbx_strand_id
1 'polypeptide(L)' 'MSTGTAIGIDLGTSFSCVGVFKHDRVEIVANDQDHRTTPTCVAFTDKEPSDWAHFRRRGSAG' A
#
# COMPACT_ATOMS: atom_id res chain seq x y z
N MET A 1 5.40 10.73 26.74
CA MET A 1 6.05 10.47 25.44
C MET A 1 5.18 9.46 24.69
N SER A 2 4.83 9.74 23.43
CA SER A 2 4.12 8.77 22.58
C SER A 2 4.99 7.53 22.38
N THR A 3 4.42 6.34 22.53
CA THR A 3 5.09 5.05 22.35
C THR A 3 4.86 4.45 20.96
N GLY A 4 4.25 5.21 20.04
CA GLY A 4 3.93 4.73 18.69
C GLY A 4 5.12 4.82 17.74
N THR A 5 5.29 3.80 16.89
CA THR A 5 6.25 3.85 15.79
C THR A 5 5.80 4.86 14.73
N ALA A 6 6.72 5.72 14.27
CA ALA A 6 6.41 6.68 13.22
C ALA A 6 6.22 5.98 11.86
N ILE A 7 5.19 6.40 11.13
CA ILE A 7 4.89 5.94 9.77
C ILE A 7 4.95 7.11 8.80
N GLY A 8 5.48 6.85 7.60
CA GLY A 8 5.39 7.74 6.44
C GLY A 8 4.45 7.11 5.42
N ILE A 9 3.57 7.92 4.83
CA ILE A 9 2.64 7.48 3.79
C ILE A 9 2.89 8.35 2.57
N ASP A 10 3.22 7.71 1.45
CA ASP A 10 3.23 8.35 0.13
C ASP A 10 1.92 8.01 -0.60
N LEU A 11 1.20 9.05 -1.01
CA LEU A 11 -0.10 8.95 -1.66
C LEU A 11 0.01 9.41 -3.12
N GLY A 12 0.60 8.56 -3.95
CA GLY A 12 0.65 8.77 -5.39
C GLY A 12 -0.69 8.47 -6.07
N THR A 13 -0.89 9.01 -7.28
CA THR A 13 -2.13 8.84 -8.05
C THR A 13 -2.39 7.40 -8.48
N SER A 14 -1.35 6.65 -8.86
CA SER A 14 -1.48 5.26 -9.32
C SER A 14 -1.17 4.25 -8.22
N PHE A 15 -0.15 4.54 -7.41
CA PHE A 15 0.32 3.67 -6.34
C PHE A 15 0.66 4.50 -5.10
N SER A 16 0.47 3.89 -3.95
CA SER A 16 0.89 4.36 -2.63
C SER A 16 1.92 3.40 -2.02
N CYS A 17 2.67 3.89 -1.05
CA CYS A 17 3.53 3.06 -0.21
C CYS A 17 3.52 3.54 1.24
N VAL A 18 3.89 2.63 2.15
CA VAL A 18 3.99 2.92 3.58
C VAL A 18 5.38 2.54 4.06
N GLY A 19 6.05 3.48 4.71
CA GLY A 19 7.33 3.28 5.38
C GLY A 19 7.18 3.33 6.89
N VAL A 20 7.88 2.47 7.60
CA VAL A 20 8.00 2.52 9.07
C VAL A 20 9.43 2.92 9.44
N PHE A 21 9.59 3.88 10.35
CA PHE A 21 10.91 4.22 10.89
C PHE A 21 11.20 3.39 12.14
N LYS A 22 12.12 2.44 12.04
CA LYS A 22 12.57 1.58 13.14
C LYS A 22 14.02 1.17 12.92
N HIS A 23 14.75 0.90 14.01
CA HIS A 23 16.17 0.54 13.94
C HIS A 23 17.02 1.54 13.13
N ASP A 24 16.79 2.84 13.36
CA ASP A 24 17.48 3.95 12.69
C ASP A 24 17.42 3.94 11.15
N ARG A 25 16.40 3.28 10.59
CA ARG A 25 16.16 3.25 9.15
C ARG A 25 14.68 3.24 8.81
N VAL A 26 14.37 3.59 7.56
CA VAL A 26 13.04 3.40 6.97
C VAL A 26 12.98 1.99 6.38
N GLU A 27 11.92 1.26 6.71
CA GLU A 27 11.55 0.01 6.04
C GLU A 27 10.23 0.19 5.31
N ILE A 28 10.19 -0.11 4.02
CA ILE A 28 8.95 -0.11 3.24
C ILE A 28 8.15 -1.36 3.62
N VAL A 29 6.89 -1.21 3.99
CA VAL A 29 6.00 -2.31 4.41
C VAL A 29 5.40 -3.00 3.18
N ALA A 30 5.35 -4.34 3.20
CA ALA A 30 4.66 -5.10 2.17
C ALA A 30 3.17 -5.24 2.52
N ASN A 31 2.31 -5.27 1.51
CA ASN A 31 0.91 -5.65 1.69
C ASN A 31 0.76 -7.17 1.88
N ASP A 32 -0.47 -7.62 2.04
CA ASP A 32 -0.87 -9.02 2.23
C ASP A 32 -0.47 -9.97 1.09
N GLN A 33 -0.01 -9.43 -0.05
CA GLN A 33 0.48 -10.17 -1.22
C GLN A 33 1.99 -9.98 -1.44
N ASP A 34 2.72 -9.54 -0.42
CA ASP A 34 4.17 -9.30 -0.46
C ASP A 34 4.62 -8.16 -1.40
N HIS A 35 3.71 -7.30 -1.90
CA HIS A 35 4.07 -6.13 -2.69
C HIS A 35 4.37 -4.91 -1.80
N ARG A 36 5.41 -4.15 -2.14
CA ARG A 36 5.83 -2.93 -1.41
C ARG A 36 5.12 -1.65 -1.86
N THR A 37 4.24 -1.76 -2.87
CA THR A 37 3.35 -0.69 -3.34
C THR A 37 1.93 -1.22 -3.43
N THR A 38 0.95 -0.35 -3.22
CA THR A 38 -0.48 -0.67 -3.26
C THR A 38 -1.17 0.24 -4.27
N PRO A 39 -2.08 -0.26 -5.13
CA PRO A 39 -2.86 0.60 -6.02
C PRO A 39 -3.65 1.65 -5.25
N THR A 40 -3.61 2.91 -5.69
CA THR A 40 -4.37 4.01 -5.07
C THR A 40 -5.80 4.02 -5.61
N CYS A 41 -6.60 3.04 -5.22
CA CYS A 41 -7.97 2.88 -5.70
C CYS A 41 -8.94 2.47 -4.60
N VAL A 42 -10.19 2.88 -4.75
CA VAL A 42 -11.33 2.40 -3.96
C VAL A 42 -12.33 1.79 -4.92
N ALA A 43 -12.83 0.59 -4.60
CA ALA A 43 -13.78 -0.15 -5.41
C ALA A 43 -15.07 -0.42 -4.63
N PHE A 44 -16.23 -0.24 -5.27
CA PHE A 44 -17.53 -0.59 -4.73
C PHE A 44 -17.97 -1.93 -5.33
N THR A 45 -18.44 -2.85 -4.50
CA THR A 45 -18.95 -4.15 -4.95
C THR A 45 -20.13 -4.56 -4.08
N ASP A 46 -21.05 -5.36 -4.63
CA ASP A 46 -22.22 -5.87 -3.90
C ASP A 46 -21.86 -6.95 -2.85
N LYS A 47 -20.59 -7.36 -2.79
CA LYS A 47 -20.02 -8.31 -1.84
C LYS A 47 -18.85 -7.69 -1.08
N GLU A 48 -18.49 -8.29 0.05
CA GLU A 48 -17.26 -7.92 0.73
C GLU A 48 -16.06 -8.19 -0.20
N PRO A 49 -15.15 -7.22 -0.42
CA PRO A 49 -13.96 -7.45 -1.23
C PRO A 49 -13.10 -8.51 -0.55
N SER A 50 -13.12 -9.74 -1.09
CA SER A 50 -12.31 -10.83 -0.53
C SER A 50 -10.82 -10.63 -0.77
N ASP A 51 -10.45 -9.91 -1.83
CA ASP A 51 -9.07 -9.62 -2.19
C ASP A 51 -8.96 -8.33 -3.02
N TRP A 52 -8.22 -7.33 -2.51
CA TRP A 52 -7.83 -6.14 -3.28
C TRP A 52 -6.82 -6.46 -4.41
N ALA A 53 -6.28 -7.70 -4.42
CA ALA A 53 -5.37 -8.26 -5.42
C ALA A 53 -5.84 -8.13 -6.87
N HIS A 54 -7.16 -8.10 -7.08
CA HIS A 54 -7.75 -8.08 -8.41
C HIS A 54 -7.73 -6.71 -9.10
N PHE A 55 -7.42 -5.62 -8.38
CA PHE A 55 -7.30 -4.29 -8.99
C PHE A 55 -6.02 -4.09 -9.81
N ARG A 56 -5.21 -5.15 -9.99
CA ARG A 56 -4.19 -5.23 -11.05
C ARG A 56 -4.82 -5.11 -12.44
N ARG A 57 -5.19 -3.89 -12.84
CA ARG A 57 -5.47 -3.62 -14.26
C ARG A 57 -4.17 -3.75 -15.03
N ARG A 58 -4.23 -4.59 -16.06
CA ARG A 58 -3.31 -4.57 -17.21
C ARG A 58 -3.22 -3.15 -17.77
N GLY A 59 -2.01 -2.66 -18.01
CA GLY A 59 -1.70 -1.41 -18.73
C GLY A 59 -0.52 -0.69 -18.06
N SER A 60 0.60 -0.34 -18.71
CA SER A 60 0.93 -0.28 -20.14
C SER A 60 2.43 -0.47 -20.27
N ALA A 61 2.86 -1.31 -21.23
CA ALA A 61 4.15 -1.10 -21.86
C ALA A 61 4.17 0.32 -22.44
N GLY A 62 5.24 1.05 -22.19
CA GLY A 62 5.52 2.40 -22.67
C GLY A 62 6.97 2.69 -22.35
#